data_AF-A0A662VSK2-F1
#
_entry.id   AF-A0A662VSK2-F1
#
_cell.length_a   1.000
_cell.length_b   1.000
_cell.length_c   1.000
_cell.angle_alpha   90.00
_cell.angle_beta   90.00
_cell.angle_gamma   90.00
#
_symmetry.space_group_name_H-M   'P 1'
#
loop_
_entity.id
_entity.type
_entity.pdbx_description
1 polymer ?
#
loop_
_entity_poly.entity_id
_entity_poly.type
_entity_poly.pdbx_seq_one_letter_code
_entity_poly.pdbx_strand_id
1 'polypeptide(L)'
;MSIIVSSDEIKEYEKLKIISQLTPVRKKIRFFENKYGCSFEEFERKLKEKEEKFEEWDDYIEWKAYIESLRGLERKLKEIKDAKDIRVA
;
A
#
# COMPACT_ATOMS: atom_id res chain seq x y z
N MET A 1 -9.74 -37.40 1.54
CA MET A 1 -8.82 -36.72 0.61
C MET A 1 -8.11 -35.65 1.42
N SER A 2 -6.81 -35.79 1.69
CA SER A 2 -6.01 -34.78 2.42
C SER A 2 -5.31 -33.87 1.41
N ILE A 3 -5.42 -32.56 1.61
CA ILE A 3 -4.67 -31.58 0.82
C ILE A 3 -3.35 -31.35 1.55
N ILE A 4 -2.23 -31.65 0.89
CA ILE A 4 -0.88 -31.34 1.38
C ILE A 4 -0.48 -30.03 0.70
N VAL A 5 -0.36 -28.95 1.47
CA VAL A 5 0.13 -27.65 0.99
C VAL A 5 1.47 -27.38 1.64
N SER A 6 2.47 -27.03 0.85
CA SER A 6 3.79 -26.63 1.34
C SER A 6 3.79 -25.20 1.87
N SER A 7 4.70 -24.90 2.80
CA SER A 7 4.87 -23.53 3.31
C SER A 7 5.21 -22.52 2.21
N ASP A 8 5.90 -22.95 1.15
CA ASP A 8 6.22 -22.11 0.00
C ASP A 8 4.99 -21.75 -0.84
N GLU A 9 4.08 -22.70 -1.06
CA GLU A 9 2.80 -22.43 -1.74
C GLU A 9 1.94 -21.43 -0.96
N ILE A 10 1.94 -21.52 0.38
CA ILE A 10 1.24 -20.56 1.24
C ILE A 10 1.88 -19.16 1.12
N LYS A 11 3.21 -19.07 1.16
CA LYS A 11 3.92 -17.79 0.99
C LYS A 11 3.64 -17.16 -0.38
N GLU A 12 3.63 -17.96 -1.44
CA GLU A 12 3.37 -17.48 -2.79
C GLU A 12 1.93 -16.98 -2.95
N TYR A 13 0.96 -17.70 -2.40
CA TYR A 13 -0.43 -17.27 -2.37
C TYR A 13 -0.63 -15.94 -1.62
N GLU A 14 -0.03 -15.79 -0.43
CA GLU A 14 -0.11 -14.54 0.34
C GLU A 14 0.58 -13.37 -0.37
N LYS A 15 1.71 -13.60 -1.07
CA LYS A 15 2.32 -12.57 -1.94
C LYS A 15 1.36 -12.14 -3.04
N LEU A 16 0.74 -13.07 -3.76
CA LEU A 16 -0.20 -12.77 -4.85
C LEU A 16 -1.39 -11.94 -4.35
N LYS A 17 -1.91 -12.27 -3.17
CA LYS A 17 -2.98 -11.52 -2.49
C LYS A 17 -2.55 -10.09 -2.16
N ILE A 18 -1.32 -9.88 -1.69
CA ILE A 18 -0.81 -8.52 -1.44
C ILE A 18 -0.61 -7.75 -2.75
N ILE A 19 -0.09 -8.39 -3.79
CA ILE A 19 0.12 -7.77 -5.11
C ILE A 19 -1.21 -7.31 -5.73
N SER A 20 -2.26 -8.12 -5.59
CA SER A 20 -3.60 -7.75 -6.08
C SER A 20 -4.16 -6.52 -5.36
N GLN A 21 -3.83 -6.34 -4.08
CA GLN A 21 -4.18 -5.15 -3.29
C GLN A 21 -3.29 -3.94 -3.61
N LEU A 22 -2.02 -4.14 -3.93
CA LEU A 22 -1.08 -3.07 -4.26
C LEU A 22 -1.45 -2.32 -5.55
N THR A 23 -1.96 -3.05 -6.55
CA THR A 23 -2.28 -2.48 -7.87
C THR A 23 -3.31 -1.33 -7.81
N PRO A 24 -4.49 -1.50 -7.18
CA PRO A 24 -5.46 -0.41 -7.07
C PRO A 24 -4.95 0.75 -6.19
N VAL A 25 -4.24 0.47 -5.10
CA VAL A 25 -3.65 1.50 -4.22
C VAL A 25 -2.65 2.37 -4.99
N ARG A 26 -1.73 1.76 -5.74
CA ARG A 26 -0.76 2.48 -6.57
C ARG A 26 -1.42 3.30 -7.68
N LYS A 27 -2.50 2.78 -8.29
CA LYS A 27 -3.28 3.53 -9.28
C LYS A 27 -3.93 4.78 -8.66
N LYS A 28 -4.48 4.66 -7.44
CA LYS A 28 -5.07 5.80 -6.73
C LYS A 28 -4.04 6.85 -6.32
N ILE A 29 -2.87 6.43 -5.86
CA ILE A 29 -1.75 7.37 -5.59
C ILE A 29 -1.37 8.12 -6.87
N ARG A 30 -1.17 7.42 -7.99
CA ARG A 30 -0.86 8.05 -9.29
C ARG A 30 -1.95 8.99 -9.79
N PHE A 31 -3.21 8.67 -9.50
CA PHE A 31 -4.32 9.56 -9.84
C PHE A 31 -4.16 10.93 -9.16
N PHE A 32 -3.82 10.95 -7.86
CA PHE A 32 -3.57 12.20 -7.15
C PHE A 32 -2.29 12.90 -7.59
N GLU A 33 -1.21 12.15 -7.83
CA GLU A 33 0.04 12.71 -8.38
C GLU A 33 -0.23 13.42 -9.72
N ASN A 34 -1.06 12.83 -10.57
CA ASN A 34 -1.47 13.45 -11.84
C ASN A 34 -2.46 14.62 -11.64
N LYS A 35 -3.40 14.52 -10.69
CA LYS A 35 -4.36 15.61 -10.37
C LYS A 35 -3.63 16.87 -9.94
N TYR A 36 -2.58 16.73 -9.13
CA TYR A 36 -1.83 17.86 -8.56
C TYR A 36 -0.48 18.14 -9.22
N GLY A 37 -0.02 17.28 -10.12
CA GLY A 37 1.26 17.39 -10.82
C GLY A 37 2.47 17.41 -9.88
N CYS A 38 2.40 16.75 -8.72
CA CYS A 38 3.47 16.71 -7.73
C CYS A 38 3.41 15.44 -6.87
N SER A 39 4.45 15.18 -6.09
CA SER A 39 4.45 14.05 -5.14
C SER A 39 3.55 14.33 -3.93
N PHE A 40 3.22 13.29 -3.15
CA PHE A 40 2.44 13.45 -1.92
C PHE A 40 3.12 14.40 -0.92
N GLU A 41 4.45 14.28 -0.77
CA GLU A 41 5.24 15.12 0.14
C GLU A 41 5.24 16.59 -0.30
N GLU A 42 5.35 16.83 -1.60
CA GLU A 42 5.27 18.17 -2.16
C GLU A 42 3.87 18.78 -2.00
N PHE A 43 2.84 17.96 -2.18
CA PHE A 43 1.46 18.36 -1.97
C PHE A 43 1.20 18.72 -0.50
N GLU A 44 1.65 17.89 0.45
CA GLU A 44 1.52 18.15 1.89
C GLU A 44 2.20 19.46 2.32
N ARG A 45 3.37 19.78 1.75
CA ARG A 45 4.04 21.06 2.01
C ARG A 45 3.22 22.24 1.47
N LYS A 46 2.75 22.15 0.22
CA LYS A 46 1.95 23.21 -0.43
C LYS A 46 0.62 23.45 0.29
N LEU A 47 0.00 22.40 0.85
CA LEU A 47 -1.26 22.49 1.56
C LEU A 47 -1.16 23.35 2.83
N LYS A 48 0.00 23.33 3.52
CA LYS A 48 0.26 24.10 4.74
C LYS A 48 0.59 25.58 4.48
N GLU A 49 1.01 25.92 3.27
CA GLU A 49 1.46 27.26 2.88
C GLU A 49 0.35 28.08 2.18
N LYS A 50 -0.78 27.45 1.85
CA LYS A 50 -1.88 28.05 1.10
C LYS A 50 -3.12 28.28 1.97
N GLU A 51 -3.99 29.17 1.48
CA GLU A 51 -5.34 29.34 2.01
C GLU A 51 -6.11 28.01 1.93
N GLU A 52 -6.81 27.65 3.02
CA GLU A 52 -7.48 26.37 3.13
C GLU A 52 -8.57 26.22 2.07
N LYS A 53 -8.43 25.19 1.23
CA LYS A 53 -9.47 24.74 0.32
C LYS A 53 -9.94 23.37 0.75
N PHE A 54 -11.21 23.27 1.13
CA PHE A 54 -11.82 22.02 1.60
C PHE A 54 -11.58 20.83 0.67
N GLU A 55 -11.70 21.03 -0.66
CA GLU A 55 -11.43 19.97 -1.64
C GLU A 55 -9.97 19.46 -1.57
N GLU A 56 -8.99 20.36 -1.44
CA GLU A 56 -7.57 19.97 -1.35
C GLU A 56 -7.27 19.22 -0.04
N TRP A 57 -7.98 19.56 1.04
CA TRP A 57 -7.88 18.85 2.32
C TRP A 57 -8.55 17.47 2.29
N ASP A 58 -9.71 17.33 1.65
CA ASP A 58 -10.39 16.05 1.47
C ASP A 58 -9.52 15.09 0.64
N ASP A 59 -8.98 15.59 -0.48
CA ASP A 59 -8.06 14.84 -1.33
C ASP A 59 -6.76 14.49 -0.58
N TYR A 60 -6.23 15.38 0.27
CA TYR A 60 -5.08 15.08 1.13
C TYR A 60 -5.37 13.91 2.07
N ILE A 61 -6.52 13.90 2.73
CA ILE A 61 -6.89 12.84 3.67
C ILE A 61 -7.04 11.51 2.93
N GLU A 62 -7.71 11.49 1.77
CA GLU A 62 -7.85 10.29 0.95
C GLU A 62 -6.47 9.80 0.48
N TRP A 63 -5.64 10.68 -0.06
CA TRP A 63 -4.31 10.33 -0.57
C TRP A 63 -3.41 9.80 0.55
N LYS A 64 -3.41 10.44 1.72
CA LYS A 64 -2.65 9.99 2.91
C LYS A 64 -3.05 8.58 3.33
N ALA A 65 -4.35 8.25 3.30
CA ALA A 65 -4.83 6.91 3.61
C ALA A 65 -4.30 5.85 2.63
N TYR A 66 -4.19 6.18 1.33
CA TYR A 66 -3.57 5.28 0.36
C TYR A 66 -2.06 5.13 0.54
N ILE A 67 -1.35 6.21 0.90
CA ILE A 67 0.10 6.15 1.20
C ILE A 67 0.36 5.23 2.40
N GLU A 68 -0.43 5.35 3.47
CA GLU A 68 -0.31 4.47 4.63
C GLU A 68 -0.71 3.02 4.30
N SER A 69 -1.72 2.83 3.46
CA SER A 69 -2.11 1.50 2.97
C SER A 69 -0.98 0.85 2.16
N LEU A 70 -0.33 1.61 1.27
CA LEU A 70 0.83 1.16 0.50
C LEU A 70 1.97 0.73 1.43
N ARG A 71 2.33 1.57 2.41
CA ARG A 71 3.36 1.26 3.41
C ARG A 71 3.04 -0.01 4.20
N GLY A 72 1.77 -0.19 4.58
CA GLY A 72 1.30 -1.38 5.27
C GLY A 72 1.44 -2.66 4.42
N LEU A 73 1.03 -2.60 3.16
CA LEU A 73 1.15 -3.73 2.23
C LEU A 73 2.61 -4.08 1.94
N GLU A 74 3.48 -3.09 1.78
CA GLU A 74 4.92 -3.30 1.56
C GLU A 74 5.61 -3.91 2.79
N ARG A 75 5.22 -3.50 4.01
CA ARG A 75 5.66 -4.15 5.26
C ARG A 75 5.25 -5.62 5.30
N LYS A 76 3.97 -5.93 5.05
CA LYS A 76 3.48 -7.33 5.01
C LYS A 76 4.22 -8.19 3.99
N LEU A 77 4.50 -7.62 2.81
CA LEU A 77 5.26 -8.33 1.78
C LEU A 77 6.69 -8.65 2.24
N LYS A 78 7.33 -7.73 2.97
CA LYS A 78 8.64 -7.94 3.56
C LYS A 78 8.59 -9.02 4.65
N GLU A 79 7.60 -8.98 5.54
CA GLU A 79 7.40 -10.00 6.58
C GLU A 79 7.23 -11.41 6.01
N ILE A 80 6.48 -11.57 4.91
CA ILE A 80 6.32 -12.87 4.23
C ILE A 80 7.64 -13.36 3.61
N LYS A 81 8.46 -12.46 3.08
CA LYS A 81 9.78 -12.80 2.55
C LYS A 81 10.75 -13.22 3.65
N ASP A 82 10.71 -12.53 4.79
CA ASP A 82 11.60 -12.77 5.92
C ASP A 82 11.10 -13.91 6.84
N ALA A 83 9.88 -14.43 6.62
CA ALA A 83 9.29 -15.51 7.39
C ALA A 83 10.10 -16.81 7.25
N LYS A 84 10.77 -17.20 8.34
CA LYS A 84 11.45 -18.49 8.49
C LYS A 84 10.43 -19.63 8.50
N ASP A 85 10.82 -20.78 7.94
CA ASP A 85 9.99 -21.98 7.98
C ASP A 85 9.87 -22.48 9.41
N ILE A 86 8.70 -22.29 10.01
CA ILE A 86 8.39 -22.87 11.31
C ILE A 86 8.05 -24.34 11.07
N ARG A 87 9.00 -25.23 11.35
CA ARG A 87 8.70 -26.67 11.49
C ARG A 87 8.00 -26.87 12.82
N VAL A 88 6.70 -27.19 12.79
CA VAL A 88 5.99 -27.67 13.97
C VAL A 88 6.35 -29.15 14.12
N ALA A 89 6.99 -29.51 15.24
CA ALA A 89 7.36 -30.87 15.60
C ALA A 89 6.22 -31.58 16.34
#